data_AF-A0A969SW81-F1
#
_entry.id   AF-A0A969SW81-F1
#
_cell.length_a   1.000
_cell.length_b   1.000
_cell.length_c   1.000
_cell.angle_alpha   90.00
_cell.angle_beta   90.00
_cell.angle_gamma   90.00
#
_symmetry.space_group_name_H-M   'P 1'
#
loop_
_entity.id
_entity.type
_entity.pdbx_description
1 polymer ?
#
loop_
_entity_poly.entity_id
_entity_poly.type
_entity_poly.pdbx_seq_one_letter_code
_entity_poly.pdbx_strand_id
1 'polypeptide(L)'
;MNEIIENKTFDEIKIGDTASFVGTFTREHVERWAAVTGNLNLPESFEQGGGQAMWAATLFSTIAGTQLPGLGSITKAASVRFHSPIAT
;
A
#
# COMPACT_ATOMS: atom_id res chain seq x y z
N MET A 1 -18.58 1.40 18.04
CA MET A 1 -18.81 2.44 17.01
C MET A 1 -18.51 1.79 15.68
N ASN A 2 -19.43 1.84 14.72
CA ASN A 2 -19.11 1.38 13.36
C ASN A 2 -18.23 2.45 12.72
N GLU A 3 -17.02 2.08 12.29
CA GLU A 3 -16.24 2.92 11.39
C GLU A 3 -16.96 2.95 10.04
N ILE A 4 -17.37 4.15 9.63
CA ILE A 4 -17.96 4.39 8.32
C ILE A 4 -16.80 4.74 7.39
N ILE A 5 -16.65 3.97 6.31
CA ILE A 5 -15.69 4.25 5.24
C ILE A 5 -16.45 4.99 4.14
N GLU A 6 -16.01 6.20 3.80
CA GLU A 6 -16.61 7.05 2.77
C GLU A 6 -15.58 7.38 1.68
N ASN A 7 -16.08 7.58 0.46
CA ASN A 7 -15.26 8.04 -0.65
C ASN A 7 -15.41 9.55 -0.86
N LYS A 8 -14.56 10.13 -1.71
CA LYS A 8 -14.79 11.41 -2.37
C LYS A 8 -15.23 11.15 -3.80
N THR A 9 -16.41 11.63 -4.13
CA THR A 9 -16.91 11.62 -5.50
C THR A 9 -16.10 12.57 -6.39
N PHE A 10 -16.33 12.49 -7.70
CA PHE A 10 -15.66 13.35 -8.67
C PHE A 10 -15.91 14.84 -8.42
N ASP A 11 -17.10 15.21 -7.95
CA ASP A 11 -17.46 16.61 -7.67
C ASP A 11 -16.87 17.14 -6.34
N GLU A 12 -16.45 16.24 -5.45
CA GLU A 12 -15.95 16.56 -4.10
C GLU A 12 -14.42 16.58 -4.00
N ILE A 13 -13.73 15.77 -4.82
CA ILE A 13 -12.27 15.69 -4.82
C ILE A 13 -11.64 16.97 -5.38
N LYS A 14 -10.57 17.45 -4.73
CA LYS A 14 -9.90 18.70 -5.10
C LYS A 14 -8.41 18.49 -5.31
N ILE A 15 -7.83 19.30 -6.19
CA ILE A 15 -6.37 19.39 -6.33
C ILE A 15 -5.78 19.79 -4.98
N GLY A 16 -4.81 19.01 -4.51
CA GLY A 16 -4.18 19.20 -3.20
C GLY A 16 -4.76 18.33 -2.08
N ASP A 17 -5.83 17.56 -2.33
CA ASP A 17 -6.27 16.53 -1.38
C ASP A 17 -5.17 15.47 -1.20
N THR A 18 -4.94 15.10 0.06
CA THR A 18 -3.94 14.11 0.44
C THR A 18 -4.53 13.04 1.34
N ALA A 19 -4.04 11.81 1.20
CA ALA A 19 -4.29 10.72 2.13
C ALA A 19 -2.95 10.04 2.46
N SER A 20 -2.87 9.48 3.66
CA SER A 20 -1.64 8.83 4.13
C SER A 20 -1.98 7.56 4.91
N PHE A 21 -1.18 6.53 4.71
CA PHE A 21 -1.19 5.36 5.55
C PHE A 21 0.05 5.37 6.45
N VAL A 22 -0.16 5.21 7.75
CA VAL A 22 0.93 5.06 8.73
C VAL A 22 0.69 3.76 9.47
N GLY A 23 1.69 2.88 9.44
CA GLY A 23 1.62 1.61 10.12
C GLY A 23 3.02 1.02 10.29
N THR A 24 3.17 0.21 11.35
CA THR A 24 4.40 -0.53 11.59
C THR A 24 4.44 -1.76 10.70
N PHE A 25 5.48 -1.88 9.90
CA PHE A 25 5.74 -3.09 9.14
C PHE A 25 6.47 -4.11 10.02
N THR A 26 5.92 -5.32 10.14
CA THR A 26 6.36 -6.33 11.10
C THR A 26 6.70 -7.62 10.35
N ARG A 27 7.41 -8.54 11.02
CA ARG A 27 7.73 -9.86 10.45
C ARG A 27 6.49 -10.65 10.03
N GLU A 28 5.39 -10.53 10.77
CA GLU A 28 4.11 -11.16 10.41
C GLU A 28 3.58 -10.67 9.05
N HIS A 29 3.74 -9.37 8.75
CA HIS A 29 3.37 -8.83 7.44
C HIS A 29 4.23 -9.41 6.31
N VAL A 30 5.51 -9.68 6.56
CA VAL A 30 6.42 -10.35 5.60
C VAL A 30 5.93 -11.76 5.29
N GLU A 31 5.63 -12.53 6.33
CA GLU A 31 5.18 -13.92 6.19
C GLU A 31 3.84 -14.01 5.45
N ARG A 32 2.89 -13.12 5.78
CA ARG A 32 1.62 -13.01 5.05
C ARG A 32 1.82 -12.61 3.60
N TRP A 33 2.74 -11.68 3.32
CA TRP A 33 3.05 -11.26 1.95
C TRP A 33 3.71 -12.38 1.14
N ALA A 34 4.59 -13.18 1.76
CA ALA A 34 5.15 -14.38 1.16
C ALA A 34 4.08 -15.41 0.79
N ALA A 35 3.10 -15.62 1.66
CA ALA A 35 1.99 -16.52 1.40
C ALA A 35 1.09 -16.04 0.24
N VAL A 36 0.79 -14.73 0.18
CA VAL A 36 -0.06 -14.14 -0.89
C VAL A 36 0.63 -14.19 -2.25
N THR A 37 1.94 -13.95 -2.30
CA THR A 37 2.70 -13.90 -3.55
C THR A 37 3.23 -15.27 -4.00
N GLY A 38 3.24 -16.26 -3.11
CA GLY A 38 3.86 -17.57 -3.33
C GLY A 38 5.39 -17.54 -3.33
N ASN A 39 6.02 -16.40 -3.05
CA ASN A 39 7.48 -16.28 -3.01
C ASN A 39 8.00 -16.59 -1.61
N LEU A 40 8.28 -17.86 -1.36
CA LEU A 40 8.77 -18.37 -0.08
C LEU A 40 10.18 -17.87 0.28
N ASN A 41 10.94 -17.35 -0.69
CA ASN A 41 12.25 -16.75 -0.45
C ASN A 41 12.14 -15.28 0.01
N LEU A 42 10.92 -14.72 0.06
CA LEU A 42 10.73 -13.33 0.49
C LEU A 42 11.35 -13.04 1.86
N PRO A 43 11.14 -13.83 2.93
CA PRO A 43 11.69 -13.53 4.25
C PRO A 43 13.21 -13.30 4.23
N GLU A 44 13.95 -14.06 3.42
CA GLU A 44 15.41 -13.90 3.26
C GLU A 44 15.76 -12.66 2.43
N SER A 45 15.04 -12.40 1.33
CA SER A 45 15.22 -11.19 0.52
C SER A 45 14.75 -9.88 1.20
N PHE A 46 13.88 -9.99 2.21
CA PHE A 46 13.43 -8.89 3.05
C PHE A 46 14.57 -8.37 3.93
N GLU A 47 15.49 -9.22 4.40
CA GLU A 47 16.68 -8.75 5.12
C GLU A 47 17.58 -7.87 4.23
N GLN A 48 17.43 -7.96 2.90
CA GLN A 48 18.16 -7.17 1.91
C GLN A 48 17.36 -5.96 1.36
N GLY A 49 16.16 -5.69 1.88
CA GLY A 49 15.37 -4.48 1.60
C GLY A 49 14.56 -4.47 0.29
N GLY A 50 14.64 -5.52 -0.52
CA GLY A 50 13.94 -5.61 -1.82
C GLY A 50 12.45 -5.98 -1.70
N GLY A 51 12.10 -6.86 -0.75
CA GLY A 51 10.71 -7.26 -0.52
C GLY A 51 9.84 -6.14 0.05
N GLN A 52 10.40 -5.31 0.95
CA GLN A 52 9.70 -4.18 1.57
C GLN A 52 9.24 -3.16 0.53
N ALA A 53 10.09 -2.89 -0.46
CA ALA A 53 9.81 -1.96 -1.55
C ALA A 53 8.52 -2.36 -2.29
N MET A 54 8.43 -3.62 -2.72
CA MET A 54 7.24 -4.11 -3.43
C MET A 54 5.99 -4.13 -2.54
N TRP A 55 6.13 -4.51 -1.27
CA TRP A 55 5.01 -4.42 -0.33
C TRP A 55 4.51 -2.97 -0.19
N ALA A 56 5.41 -2.01 0.03
CA ALA A 56 5.07 -0.59 0.16
C ALA A 56 4.37 -0.05 -1.10
N ALA A 57 4.77 -0.49 -2.29
CA ALA A 57 4.10 -0.09 -3.53
C ALA A 57 2.62 -0.48 -3.57
N THR A 58 2.24 -1.61 -2.95
CA THR A 58 0.84 -2.05 -2.92
C THR A 58 -0.04 -1.18 -2.03
N LEU A 59 0.52 -0.53 -1.00
CA LEU A 59 -0.21 0.37 -0.10
C LEU A 59 -0.81 1.57 -0.83
N PHE A 60 -0.18 2.04 -1.92
CA PHE A 60 -0.75 3.11 -2.74
C PHE A 60 -2.09 2.69 -3.36
N SER A 61 -2.22 1.44 -3.79
CA SER A 61 -3.48 0.91 -4.30
C SER A 61 -4.55 0.81 -3.20
N THR A 62 -4.14 0.47 -1.97
CA THR A 62 -5.01 0.46 -0.81
C THR A 62 -5.53 1.87 -0.51
N ILE A 63 -4.63 2.86 -0.38
CA ILE A 63 -5.02 4.26 -0.14
C ILE A 63 -5.97 4.77 -1.22
N ALA A 64 -5.68 4.48 -2.49
CA ALA A 64 -6.54 4.88 -3.60
C ALA A 64 -7.96 4.29 -3.48
N GLY A 65 -8.03 2.98 -3.19
CA GLY A 65 -9.28 2.23 -3.14
C GLY A 65 -10.10 2.39 -1.85
N THR A 66 -9.48 2.83 -0.74
CA THR A 66 -10.16 2.87 0.57
C THR A 66 -10.21 4.25 1.22
N GLN A 67 -9.37 5.20 0.80
CA GLN A 67 -9.32 6.54 1.41
C GLN A 67 -9.53 7.67 0.41
N LEU A 68 -8.71 7.75 -0.66
CA LEU A 68 -8.75 8.86 -1.60
C LEU A 68 -8.38 8.41 -3.03
N PRO A 69 -9.32 8.40 -3.99
CA PRO A 69 -10.72 8.83 -3.85
C PRO A 69 -11.55 7.93 -2.92
N GLY A 70 -11.11 6.70 -2.65
CA GLY A 70 -11.83 5.75 -1.79
C GLY A 70 -12.72 4.81 -2.58
N LEU A 71 -13.70 4.21 -1.89
CA LEU A 71 -14.55 3.15 -2.44
C LEU A 71 -15.19 3.55 -3.78
N GLY A 72 -15.24 2.60 -4.71
CA GLY A 72 -15.75 2.82 -6.08
C GLY A 72 -14.73 3.42 -7.05
N SER A 73 -13.55 3.83 -6.59
CA SER A 73 -12.45 4.22 -7.47
C SER A 73 -11.80 3.01 -8.15
N ILE A 74 -11.26 3.22 -9.36
CA ILE A 74 -10.50 2.22 -10.11
C ILE A 74 -9.15 2.80 -10.47
N THR A 75 -8.08 2.24 -9.91
CA THR A 75 -6.72 2.58 -10.31
C THR A 75 -6.42 1.97 -11.68
N LYS A 76 -6.18 2.82 -12.69
CA LYS A 76 -5.85 2.36 -14.05
C LYS A 76 -4.38 2.02 -14.23
N ALA A 77 -3.50 2.79 -13.60
CA ALA A 77 -2.06 2.58 -13.64
C ALA A 77 -1.40 3.21 -12.40
N ALA A 78 -0.27 2.65 -12.00
CA ALA A 78 0.62 3.23 -11.01
C ALA A 78 2.06 3.08 -11.51
N SER A 79 2.87 4.12 -11.30
CA SER A 79 4.30 4.10 -11.59
C SER A 79 5.06 4.32 -10.29
N VAL A 80 5.95 3.40 -9.96
CA VAL A 80 6.72 3.43 -8.71
C VAL A 80 8.20 3.30 -9.04
N ARG A 81 9.01 4.15 -8.42
CA ARG A 81 10.47 4.10 -8.50
C ARG A 81 11.02 4.01 -7.08
N PHE A 82 11.75 2.93 -6.80
CA PHE A 82 12.44 2.76 -5.53
C PHE A 82 13.78 3.48 -5.58
N HIS A 83 13.97 4.45 -4.69
CA HIS A 83 15.18 5.26 -4.60
C HIS A 83 16.22 4.66 -3.64
N SER A 84 15.77 3.93 -2.64
CA SER A 84 16.61 3.27 -1.65
C SER A 84 15.89 2.02 -1.11
N PRO A 85 16.64 1.05 -0.55
CA PRO A 85 16.03 -0.03 0.21
C PRO A 85 15.19 0.53 1.37
N ILE A 86 14.07 -0.14 1.68
CA ILE A 86 13.29 0.16 2.88
C ILE A 86 13.79 -0.79 3.96
N ALA A 87 14.62 -0.29 4.86
CA ALA A 87 15.02 -1.02 6.06
C ALA A 87 13.98 -0.78 7.17
N THR A 88 13.75 -1.81 7.98
CA THR A 88 13.00 -1.72 9.24
C THR A 88 13.87 -1.13 10.35
#